data_AF-A0A6V7LTH0-F1
#
_entry.id   AF-A0A6V7LTH0-F1
#
_cell.length_a   1.000
_cell.length_b   1.000
_cell.length_c   1.000
_cell.angle_alpha   90.00
_cell.angle_beta   90.00
_cell.angle_gamma   90.00
#
_symmetry.space_group_name_H-M   'P 1'
#
loop_
_entity.id
_entity.type
_entity.pdbx_description
1 polymer ?
#
loop_
_entity_poly.entity_id
_entity_poly.type
_entity_poly.pdbx_seq_one_letter_code
_entity_poly.pdbx_strand_id
1 'polypeptide(L)'
;VRYPDRITLIRGNHESRQITQVYGFYDECLRKYGSITVWRYCTEIFDYLSLSAIIDGKIFCVHGGLSPSIQTLDQIRTIDRKQE
;
A
#
# COMPACT_ATOMS: atom_id res chain seq x y z
N VAL A 1 3.19 15.98 9.61
CA VAL A 1 3.92 15.28 8.52
C VAL A 1 5.17 16.09 8.19
N ARG A 2 6.36 15.48 8.06
CA ARG A 2 7.63 16.21 7.92
C ARG A 2 8.00 16.59 6.48
N TYR A 3 7.66 15.75 5.50
CA TYR A 3 8.02 15.96 4.08
C TYR A 3 6.87 15.59 3.13
N PRO A 4 5.68 16.21 3.25
CA PRO A 4 4.49 15.82 2.49
C PRO A 4 4.67 15.92 0.96
N ASP A 5 5.45 16.89 0.48
CA ASP A 5 5.62 17.14 -0.96
C ASP A 5 6.89 16.50 -1.57
N ARG A 6 7.67 15.78 -0.75
CA ARG A 6 8.96 15.21 -1.18
C ARG A 6 9.02 13.68 -1.06
N ILE A 7 8.15 13.08 -0.26
CA ILE A 7 8.13 11.64 -0.03
C ILE A 7 6.73 11.11 -0.31
N THR A 8 6.64 10.26 -1.33
CA THR A 8 5.41 9.55 -1.70
C THR A 8 5.60 8.06 -1.44
N LEU A 9 4.60 7.43 -0.84
CA LEU A 9 4.56 5.98 -0.62
C LEU A 9 3.49 5.36 -1.53
N ILE A 10 3.82 4.23 -2.14
CA ILE A 10 2.87 3.40 -2.90
C ILE A 10 2.68 2.06 -2.18
N ARG A 11 1.51 1.43 -2.38
CA ARG A 11 1.15 0.15 -1.76
C ARG A 11 1.90 -1.00 -2.45
N GLY A 12 2.59 -1.83 -1.67
CA GLY A 12 3.11 -3.12 -2.12
C GLY A 12 2.16 -4.27 -1.79
N ASN A 13 2.53 -5.49 -2.16
CA ASN A 13 1.70 -6.66 -1.88
C ASN A 13 1.72 -7.05 -0.39
N HIS A 14 2.76 -6.67 0.36
CA HIS A 14 2.88 -6.95 1.79
C HIS A 14 2.06 -6.01 2.66
N GLU A 15 1.61 -4.87 2.14
CA GLU A 15 0.76 -3.90 2.80
C GLU A 15 -0.73 -4.33 2.76
N SER A 16 -1.03 -5.54 3.24
CA SER A 16 -2.37 -6.14 3.33
C SER A 16 -2.54 -6.90 4.65
N ARG A 17 -3.78 -7.06 5.17
CA ARG A 17 -4.00 -7.81 6.42
C ARG A 17 -3.66 -9.28 6.22
N GLN A 18 -3.98 -9.86 5.06
CA GLN A 18 -3.65 -11.25 4.74
C GLN A 18 -2.14 -11.54 4.84
N ILE A 19 -1.30 -10.77 4.15
CA ILE A 19 0.14 -11.02 4.14
C ILE A 19 0.75 -10.67 5.51
N THR A 20 0.33 -9.58 6.13
CA THR A 20 0.90 -9.20 7.45
C THR A 20 0.54 -10.16 8.58
N GLN A 21 -0.59 -10.87 8.50
CA GLN A 21 -0.93 -11.94 9.44
C GLN A 21 -0.07 -13.19 9.22
N VAL A 22 0.13 -13.60 7.97
CA VAL A 22 0.86 -14.85 7.65
C VAL A 22 2.36 -14.70 7.86
N TYR A 23 2.93 -13.53 7.53
CA TYR A 23 4.38 -13.32 7.50
C TYR A 23 4.93 -12.59 8.73
N GLY A 24 4.22 -12.66 9.86
CA GLY A 24 4.74 -12.32 11.19
C GLY A 24 4.71 -10.85 11.58
N PHE A 25 4.27 -9.92 10.72
CA PHE A 25 4.13 -8.51 11.11
C PHE A 25 3.05 -8.31 12.20
N TYR A 26 1.98 -9.10 12.14
CA TYR A 26 0.96 -9.17 13.19
C TYR A 26 1.59 -9.57 14.55
N ASP A 27 2.32 -10.69 14.57
CA ASP A 27 2.97 -11.20 15.78
C ASP A 27 4.04 -10.26 16.30
N GLU A 28 4.77 -9.61 15.39
CA GLU A 28 5.75 -8.58 15.73
C GLU A 28 5.10 -7.40 16.47
N CYS A 29 3.97 -6.90 15.95
CA CYS A 29 3.22 -5.83 16.61
C CYS A 29 2.72 -6.25 17.99
N LEU A 30 2.13 -7.44 18.10
CA LEU A 30 1.65 -7.96 19.37
C LEU A 30 2.79 -8.10 20.38
N ARG A 31 3.92 -8.69 19.98
CA ARG A 31 5.08 -8.92 20.85
C ARG A 31 5.75 -7.62 21.30
N LYS A 32 5.88 -6.64 20.41
CA LYS A 32 6.56 -5.37 20.73
C LYS A 32 5.70 -4.40 21.52
N TYR A 33 4.40 -4.36 21.26
CA TYR A 33 3.49 -3.35 21.81
C TYR A 33 2.48 -3.92 22.81
N GLY A 34 2.46 -5.24 23.03
CA GLY A 34 1.50 -5.91 23.92
C GLY A 34 0.04 -5.87 23.44
N SER A 35 -0.21 -5.34 22.23
CA SER A 35 -1.54 -5.15 21.66
C SER A 35 -1.48 -5.16 20.14
N ILE A 36 -2.54 -5.68 19.51
CA ILE A 36 -2.72 -5.66 18.06
C ILE A 36 -3.13 -4.29 17.51
N THR A 37 -3.33 -3.29 18.39
CA THR A 37 -3.80 -1.96 18.00
C THR A 37 -2.88 -1.29 16.98
N VAL A 38 -1.56 -1.47 17.14
CA VAL A 38 -0.57 -0.92 16.17
C VAL A 38 -0.73 -1.57 14.80
N TRP A 39 -0.87 -2.90 14.75
CA TRP A 39 -1.12 -3.62 13.50
C TRP A 39 -2.41 -3.16 12.82
N ARG A 40 -3.48 -2.95 13.60
CA ARG A 40 -4.75 -2.40 13.09
C ARG A 40 -4.55 -1.02 12.46
N TYR A 41 -3.86 -0.10 13.13
CA TYR A 41 -3.61 1.23 12.57
C TYR A 41 -2.72 1.18 11.32
N CYS A 42 -1.70 0.32 11.29
CA CYS A 42 -0.88 0.14 10.08
C CYS A 42 -1.74 -0.34 8.91
N THR A 43 -2.56 -1.36 9.12
CA THR A 43 -3.39 -1.95 8.05
C THR A 43 -4.50 -1.01 7.60
N GLU A 44 -5.10 -0.22 8.50
CA GLU A 44 -6.01 0.87 8.13
C GLU A 44 -5.33 1.91 7.23
N ILE A 45 -4.07 2.27 7.49
CA ILE A 45 -3.31 3.22 6.64
C ILE A 45 -2.93 2.62 5.29
N PHE A 46 -2.63 1.31 5.23
CA PHE A 46 -2.27 0.65 3.97
C PHE A 46 -3.34 0.80 2.89
N ASP A 47 -4.62 0.83 3.27
CA ASP A 47 -5.74 1.02 2.35
C ASP A 47 -5.77 2.43 1.72
N TYR A 48 -5.05 3.40 2.29
CA TYR A 48 -4.94 4.77 1.75
C TYR A 48 -3.75 4.97 0.82
N LEU A 49 -2.79 4.04 0.82
CA LEU A 49 -1.60 4.13 -0.04
C LEU A 49 -2.00 4.10 -1.52
N SER A 50 -1.28 4.88 -2.34
CA SER A 50 -1.53 4.92 -3.77
C SER A 50 -1.07 3.62 -4.43
N LEU A 51 -1.78 3.14 -5.45
CA LEU A 51 -1.40 1.88 -6.14
C LEU A 51 -0.20 2.06 -7.08
N SER A 52 0.02 3.28 -7.57
CA SER A 52 1.09 3.61 -8.51
C SER A 52 1.41 5.11 -8.47
N ALA A 53 2.51 5.48 -9.12
CA ALA A 53 2.92 6.86 -9.33
C ALA A 53 3.43 7.07 -10.76
N ILE A 54 3.40 8.32 -11.22
CA ILE A 54 4.00 8.73 -12.49
C ILE A 54 5.07 9.78 -12.19
N ILE A 55 6.32 9.49 -12.54
CA ILE A 55 7.44 10.44 -12.39
C ILE A 55 7.63 11.19 -13.70
N ASP A 56 7.62 12.52 -13.62
CA ASP A 56 7.81 13.47 -14.73
C ASP A 56 6.92 13.22 -15.96
N GLY A 57 5.74 12.64 -15.76
CA GLY A 57 4.81 12.26 -16.84
C GLY A 57 5.33 11.14 -17.74
N LYS A 58 6.43 10.47 -17.39
CA LYS A 58 7.16 9.55 -18.28
C LYS A 58 7.34 8.16 -17.70
N ILE A 59 7.59 8.06 -16.40
CA ILE A 59 7.94 6.79 -15.77
C ILE A 59 6.76 6.33 -14.92
N PHE A 60 6.19 5.19 -15.27
CA PHE A 60 5.17 4.52 -14.48
C PHE A 60 5.83 3.66 -13.39
N CYS A 61 5.49 3.92 -12.13
CA CYS A 61 6.01 3.20 -10.98
C CYS A 61 4.89 2.42 -10.29
N VAL A 62 5.08 1.11 -10.11
CA VAL A 62 4.16 0.20 -9.42
C VAL A 62 5.00 -0.88 -8.72
N HIS A 63 4.45 -1.47 -7.67
CA HIS A 63 5.12 -2.55 -6.95
C HIS A 63 5.26 -3.84 -7.76
N GLY A 64 4.14 -4.34 -8.31
CA GLY A 64 4.10 -5.62 -9.01
C GLY A 64 4.46 -5.52 -10.49
N GLY A 65 3.63 -4.82 -11.27
CA GLY A 65 3.83 -4.72 -12.72
C GLY A 65 2.53 -4.44 -13.48
N LEU A 66 2.52 -4.84 -14.75
CA LEU A 66 1.39 -4.64 -15.66
C LEU A 66 0.32 -5.72 -15.46
N SER A 67 -0.94 -5.38 -15.74
CA SER A 67 -2.06 -6.31 -15.78
C SER A 67 -2.65 -6.39 -17.20
N PRO A 68 -2.99 -7.57 -17.73
CA PRO A 68 -3.68 -7.71 -19.02
C PRO A 68 -5.04 -6.98 -19.07
N SER A 69 -5.68 -6.77 -17.91
CA SER A 69 -6.95 -6.05 -17.79
C SER A 69 -6.80 -4.53 -17.70
N ILE A 70 -5.58 -4.02 -17.52
CA ILE A 70 -5.28 -2.60 -17.39
C ILE A 70 -4.38 -2.19 -18.55
N GLN A 71 -4.99 -1.56 -19.54
CA GLN A 71 -4.33 -1.09 -20.76
C GLN A 71 -3.98 0.40 -20.69
N THR A 72 -4.65 1.18 -19.84
CA THR A 72 -4.42 2.63 -19.71
C THR A 72 -4.25 3.06 -18.26
N LEU A 73 -3.54 4.17 -18.06
CA LEU A 73 -3.34 4.76 -16.72
C LEU A 73 -4.65 5.26 -16.10
N ASP A 74 -5.62 5.66 -16.91
CA ASP A 74 -6.93 6.12 -16.43
C ASP A 74 -7.74 5.00 -15.79
N GLN A 75 -7.59 3.76 -16.27
CA GLN A 75 -8.24 2.61 -15.62
C GLN A 75 -7.75 2.44 -14.17
N ILE A 76 -6.47 2.68 -13.90
CA ILE A 76 -5.92 2.61 -12.53
C ILE A 76 -6.57 3.66 -11.63
N ARG A 77 -6.85 4.87 -12.16
CA ARG A 77 -7.48 5.97 -11.40
C ARG A 77 -8.91 5.65 -10.97
N THR A 78 -9.59 4.75 -11.69
CA THR A 78 -10.97 4.32 -11.38
C THR A 78 -11.03 3.17 -10.37
N ILE A 79 -9.90 2.56 -10.01
CA ILE A 79 -9.87 1.50 -9.01
C ILE A 79 -10.21 2.10 -7.64
N ASP A 80 -11.27 1.60 -7.01
CA ASP A 80 -11.47 1.84 -5.60
C ASP A 80 -10.44 1.03 -4.81
N ARG A 81 -9.44 1.76 -4.31
CA ARG A 81 -8.26 1.19 -3.64
C ARG A 81 -8.44 1.01 -2.14
N LYS A 82 -9.48 1.60 -1.53
CA LYS A 82 -9.75 1.51 -0.09
C LYS A 82 -10.49 0.22 0.24
N GLN A 83 -9.89 -0.86 -0.23
CA GLN A 83 -10.44 -2.20 -0.18
C GLN A 83 -9.35 -3.12 0.32
N GLU A 84 -9.81 -4.25 0.85
CA GLU A 84 -8.98 -5.41 1.08
C GLU A 84 -9.39 -6.55 0.15
#